data_AF-A0A9J6D7E3-F1
#
_entry.id   AF-A0A9J6D7E3-F1
#
_cell.length_a   1.000
_cell.length_b   1.000
_cell.length_c   1.000
_cell.angle_alpha   90.00
_cell.angle_beta   90.00
_cell.angle_gamma   90.00
#
_symmetry.space_group_name_H-M   'P 1'
#
loop_
_entity.id
_entity.type
_entity.pdbx_description
1 polymer ?
#
loop_
_entity_poly.entity_id
_entity_poly.type
_entity_poly.pdbx_seq_one_letter_code
_entity_poly.pdbx_strand_id
1 'polypeptide(L)'
;MLDAEAVLDQASLLNLCKGAGTQGDSLTANITVNLQRQLELKSGAVFSVKCLGSTKKDGTPCFSCKYLRKALITRQSRIRKRHKTSRACSSTVKKLKVCTRMNKRLMVKLGNLAKDVRRLKDESAATAEKVLAAKISLLSPKQQLAVRQCFESAKRKIPCGMQYDKEWMLECILLKIRSPKLYQYMRKQNILALPSETTIRKYTAQYRTGYGFNEKMLSALKKKSG
;
A
#
# COMPACT_ATOMS: atom_id res chain seq x y z
N MET A 1 -52.33 27.26 66.37
CA MET A 1 -52.11 26.14 65.44
C MET A 1 -53.04 26.38 64.27
N LEU A 2 -52.52 26.52 63.05
CA LEU A 2 -53.36 26.70 61.86
C LEU A 2 -54.14 25.40 61.61
N ASP A 3 -55.47 25.50 61.52
CA ASP A 3 -56.38 24.37 61.29
C ASP A 3 -56.00 23.68 59.98
N ALA A 4 -55.70 22.38 60.05
CA ALA A 4 -55.27 21.60 58.90
C ALA A 4 -56.34 21.57 57.79
N GLU A 5 -57.62 21.68 58.16
CA GLU A 5 -58.76 21.74 57.24
C GLU A 5 -58.78 23.04 56.42
N ALA A 6 -58.48 24.20 57.05
CA ALA A 6 -58.42 25.48 56.34
C ALA A 6 -57.29 25.54 55.29
N VAL A 7 -56.19 24.84 55.54
CA VAL A 7 -55.06 24.71 54.60
C VAL A 7 -55.42 23.83 53.40
N LEU A 8 -56.19 22.76 53.62
CA LEU A 8 -56.64 21.85 52.57
C LEU A 8 -57.68 22.51 51.66
N ASP A 9 -58.62 23.27 52.22
CA ASP A 9 -59.60 24.05 51.46
C ASP A 9 -58.90 25.12 50.59
N GLN A 10 -57.91 25.82 51.13
CA GLN A 10 -57.13 26.79 50.35
C GLN A 10 -56.30 26.14 49.25
N ALA A 11 -55.79 24.92 49.46
CA ALA A 11 -55.07 24.15 48.45
C ALA A 11 -55.97 23.68 47.31
N SER A 12 -57.24 23.37 47.60
CA SER A 12 -58.23 22.94 46.59
C SER A 12 -58.61 24.03 45.59
N LEU A 13 -58.45 25.31 45.98
CA LEU A 13 -58.71 26.48 45.13
C LEU A 13 -57.53 26.82 44.19
N LEU A 14 -56.40 26.13 44.30
CA LEU A 14 -55.22 26.38 43.47
C LEU A 14 -55.30 25.63 42.13
N ASN A 15 -55.34 26.40 41.03
CA ASN A 15 -55.26 25.85 39.67
C ASN A 15 -53.87 25.25 39.39
N LEU A 16 -53.78 23.93 39.22
CA LEU A 16 -52.52 23.22 39.01
C LEU A 16 -52.03 23.30 37.55
N CYS A 17 -50.71 23.42 37.39
CA CYS A 17 -50.05 23.40 36.09
C CYS A 17 -50.09 21.99 35.47
N LYS A 18 -50.53 21.87 34.21
CA LYS A 18 -50.50 20.59 33.45
C LYS A 18 -49.12 20.18 32.90
N GLY A 19 -48.08 20.99 33.14
CA GLY A 19 -46.72 20.70 32.67
C GLY A 19 -46.50 20.90 31.17
N ALA A 20 -45.31 20.56 30.69
CA ALA A 20 -44.87 20.65 29.30
C ALA A 20 -45.37 19.47 28.43
N GLY A 21 -45.71 18.33 29.03
CA GLY A 21 -46.18 17.12 28.34
C GLY A 21 -46.14 15.90 29.27
N THR A 22 -46.58 14.74 28.79
CA THR A 22 -46.51 13.49 29.58
C THR A 22 -45.21 12.76 29.30
N GLN A 23 -44.74 11.94 30.24
CA GLN A 23 -43.53 11.12 30.08
C GLN A 23 -43.66 10.10 28.92
N GLY A 24 -44.90 9.72 28.57
CA GLY A 24 -45.22 8.86 27.42
C GLY A 24 -45.16 9.58 26.07
N ASP A 25 -45.18 10.91 26.04
CA ASP A 25 -44.90 11.64 24.82
C ASP A 25 -43.42 11.44 24.46
N SER A 26 -43.14 11.05 23.21
CA SER A 26 -41.79 10.83 22.65
C SER A 26 -40.89 12.10 22.63
N LEU A 27 -41.23 13.10 23.44
CA LEU A 27 -40.60 14.40 23.64
C LEU A 27 -39.32 14.32 24.50
N THR A 28 -39.18 13.29 25.34
CA THR A 28 -38.01 13.14 26.24
C THR A 28 -36.86 12.30 25.65
N ALA A 29 -37.03 11.69 24.48
CA ALA A 29 -36.00 10.90 23.84
C ALA A 29 -34.94 11.80 23.15
N ASN A 30 -33.65 11.50 23.36
CA ASN A 30 -32.50 12.16 22.70
C ASN A 30 -32.38 13.68 22.96
N ILE A 31 -32.71 14.09 24.18
CA ILE A 31 -32.51 15.47 24.68
C ILE A 31 -31.01 15.75 24.90
N THR A 32 -30.58 17.00 24.69
CA THR A 32 -29.23 17.46 25.06
C THR A 32 -29.10 17.66 26.57
N VAL A 33 -27.91 17.43 27.14
CA VAL A 33 -27.63 17.63 28.58
C VAL A 33 -28.17 18.95 29.13
N ASN A 34 -28.04 20.06 28.40
CA ASN A 34 -28.56 21.37 28.83
C ASN A 34 -30.09 21.45 28.94
N LEU A 35 -30.82 20.75 28.08
CA LEU A 35 -32.29 20.76 28.08
C LEU A 35 -32.83 19.74 29.08
N GLN A 36 -32.08 18.68 29.37
CA GLN A 36 -32.37 17.75 30.47
C GLN A 36 -32.25 18.44 31.83
N ARG A 37 -31.26 19.33 32.03
CA ARG A 37 -31.11 20.15 33.24
C ARG A 37 -32.25 21.15 33.48
N GLN A 38 -33.11 21.40 32.50
CA GLN A 38 -34.23 22.32 32.60
C GLN A 38 -35.57 21.61 32.85
N LEU A 39 -35.52 20.27 33.00
CA LEU A 39 -36.64 19.36 33.09
C LEU A 39 -36.77 18.79 34.51
N GLU A 40 -38.00 18.71 35.01
CA GLU A 40 -38.36 17.94 36.21
C GLU A 40 -39.48 16.96 35.87
N LEU A 41 -39.42 15.75 36.42
CA LEU A 41 -40.47 14.74 36.28
C LEU A 41 -41.24 14.67 37.60
N LYS A 42 -42.54 14.96 37.54
CA LYS A 42 -43.46 14.86 38.70
C LYS A 42 -44.70 14.10 38.26
N SER A 43 -45.02 13.00 38.94
CA SER A 43 -46.23 12.19 38.70
C SER A 43 -46.45 11.80 37.23
N GLY A 44 -45.39 11.40 36.52
CA GLY A 44 -45.47 11.01 35.10
C GLY A 44 -45.66 12.15 34.10
N ALA A 45 -45.64 13.41 34.57
CA ALA A 45 -45.68 14.61 33.73
C ALA A 45 -44.33 15.36 33.80
N VAL A 46 -44.04 16.02 32.69
CA VAL A 46 -42.80 16.77 32.47
C VAL A 46 -43.03 18.23 32.82
N PHE A 47 -42.20 18.79 33.69
CA PHE A 47 -42.24 20.18 34.11
C PHE A 47 -40.93 20.89 33.82
N SER A 48 -40.97 22.22 33.82
CA SER A 48 -39.75 23.01 33.91
C SER A 48 -39.27 23.07 35.36
N VAL A 49 -37.96 23.07 35.57
CA VAL A 49 -37.35 23.39 36.88
C VAL A 49 -37.85 24.73 37.43
N LYS A 50 -38.23 25.66 36.54
CA LYS A 50 -38.80 26.98 36.90
C LYS A 50 -40.34 26.97 36.98
N CYS A 51 -40.96 25.82 37.24
CA CYS A 51 -42.41 25.70 37.35
C CYS A 51 -42.86 25.97 38.79
N LEU A 52 -43.75 26.94 38.97
CA LEU A 52 -44.31 27.31 40.28
C LEU A 52 -45.47 26.41 40.72
N GLY A 53 -45.84 25.39 39.93
CA GLY A 53 -46.91 24.44 40.26
C GLY A 53 -48.33 24.99 40.09
N SER A 54 -48.55 26.28 40.31
CA SER A 54 -49.85 26.95 40.15
C SER A 54 -49.93 27.80 38.89
N THR A 55 -51.15 28.00 38.38
CA THR A 55 -51.44 28.80 37.19
C THR A 55 -52.67 29.69 37.40
N LYS A 56 -52.86 30.69 36.52
CA LYS A 56 -54.01 31.61 36.60
C LYS A 56 -55.31 31.00 36.07
N LYS A 57 -55.22 29.91 35.29
CA LYS A 57 -56.36 29.26 34.64
C LYS A 57 -56.20 27.76 34.78
N ASP A 58 -57.26 27.11 35.25
CA ASP A 58 -57.27 25.66 35.39
C ASP A 58 -56.89 24.99 34.06
N GLY A 59 -56.02 24.00 34.18
CA GLY A 59 -55.65 23.15 33.08
C GLY A 59 -54.78 23.80 31.98
N THR A 60 -54.15 24.94 32.23
CA THR A 60 -53.17 25.53 31.31
C THR A 60 -51.73 25.32 31.78
N PRO A 61 -50.74 25.16 30.88
CA PRO A 61 -49.35 25.12 31.28
C PRO A 61 -48.86 26.53 31.63
N CYS A 62 -48.00 26.63 32.65
CA CYS A 62 -47.32 27.88 32.95
C CYS A 62 -46.38 28.30 31.80
N PHE A 63 -45.95 29.57 31.77
CA PHE A 63 -45.07 30.10 30.74
C PHE A 63 -43.79 29.27 30.59
N SER A 64 -43.11 28.94 31.69
CA SER A 64 -41.89 28.10 31.69
C SER A 64 -42.12 26.73 31.03
N CYS A 65 -43.22 26.05 31.37
CA CYS A 65 -43.58 24.76 30.77
C CYS A 65 -43.97 24.87 29.29
N LYS A 66 -44.59 25.99 28.87
CA LYS A 66 -44.90 26.27 27.47
C LYS A 66 -43.64 26.43 26.62
N TYR A 67 -42.64 27.15 27.13
CA TYR A 67 -41.35 27.33 26.44
C TYR A 67 -40.57 26.02 26.37
N LEU A 68 -40.53 25.26 27.47
CA LEU A 68 -39.91 23.95 27.51
C LEU A 68 -40.53 23.01 26.47
N ARG A 69 -41.86 22.97 26.37
CA ARG A 69 -42.57 22.18 25.34
C ARG A 69 -42.13 22.56 23.93
N LYS A 70 -42.05 23.86 23.62
CA LYS A 70 -41.60 24.34 22.29
C LYS A 70 -40.16 23.92 22.01
N ALA A 71 -39.27 23.98 23.00
CA ALA A 71 -37.88 23.54 22.88
C ALA A 71 -37.77 22.03 22.60
N LEU A 72 -38.53 21.21 23.33
CA LEU A 72 -38.59 19.75 23.15
C LEU A 72 -39.09 19.38 21.74
N ILE A 73 -40.19 19.98 21.28
CA ILE A 73 -40.75 19.75 19.93
C ILE A 73 -39.73 20.17 18.84
N THR A 74 -39.10 21.32 19.00
CA THR A 74 -38.09 21.83 18.05
C THR A 74 -36.90 20.88 17.94
N ARG A 75 -36.42 20.37 19.08
CA ARG A 75 -35.32 19.39 19.13
C ARG A 75 -35.70 18.09 18.43
N GLN A 76 -36.89 17.56 18.71
CA GLN A 76 -37.38 16.34 18.08
C GLN A 76 -37.47 16.49 16.54
N SER A 77 -37.96 17.64 16.06
CA SER A 77 -37.99 17.95 14.63
C SER A 77 -36.60 18.01 13.99
N ARG A 78 -35.61 18.62 14.66
CA ARG A 78 -34.21 18.67 14.19
C ARG A 78 -33.59 17.27 14.09
N ILE A 79 -33.84 16.40 15.07
CA ILE A 79 -33.35 15.00 15.04
C ILE A 79 -33.96 14.25 13.85
N ARG A 80 -35.29 14.36 13.66
CA ARG A 80 -35.99 13.72 12.53
C ARG A 80 -35.44 14.19 11.17
N LYS A 81 -35.08 15.48 11.04
CA LYS A 81 -34.44 16.02 9.83
C LYS A 81 -33.02 15.48 9.62
N ARG A 82 -32.20 15.36 10.68
CA ARG A 82 -30.84 14.81 10.60
C ARG A 82 -30.81 13.34 10.13
N HIS A 83 -31.76 12.53 10.59
CA HIS A 83 -31.91 11.15 10.12
C HIS A 83 -32.37 11.06 8.66
N LYS A 84 -33.13 12.04 8.16
CA LYS A 84 -33.45 12.13 6.72
C LYS A 84 -32.23 12.53 5.89
N THR A 85 -31.40 13.47 6.35
CA THR A 85 -30.19 13.90 5.62
C THR A 85 -29.06 12.87 5.65
N SER A 86 -29.00 11.93 6.61
CA SER A 86 -28.02 10.84 6.56
C SER A 86 -28.23 9.89 5.36
N ARG A 87 -29.43 9.89 4.74
CA ARG A 87 -29.66 9.18 3.47
C ARG A 87 -28.90 9.80 2.29
N ALA A 88 -28.45 11.06 2.39
CA ALA A 88 -27.50 11.65 1.43
C ALA A 88 -26.11 10.98 1.48
N CYS A 89 -25.77 10.25 2.54
CA CYS A 89 -24.57 9.40 2.60
C CYS A 89 -24.65 8.22 1.60
N SER A 90 -25.84 7.90 1.08
CA SER A 90 -26.02 6.88 0.04
C SER A 90 -25.24 7.18 -1.24
N SER A 91 -25.12 8.45 -1.66
CA SER A 91 -24.40 8.79 -2.89
C SER A 91 -22.89 8.58 -2.75
N THR A 92 -22.31 8.91 -1.61
CA THR A 92 -20.87 8.73 -1.35
C THR A 92 -20.51 7.25 -1.23
N VAL A 93 -21.35 6.46 -0.54
CA VAL A 93 -21.18 5.00 -0.45
C VAL A 93 -21.31 4.34 -1.82
N LYS A 94 -22.27 4.78 -2.66
CA LYS A 94 -22.40 4.29 -4.04
C LYS A 94 -21.17 4.63 -4.89
N LYS A 95 -20.67 5.88 -4.82
CA LYS A 95 -19.46 6.32 -5.52
C LYS A 95 -18.24 5.49 -5.09
N LEU A 96 -18.06 5.27 -3.79
CA LEU A 96 -16.96 4.46 -3.26
C LEU A 96 -17.02 3.03 -3.82
N LYS A 97 -18.20 2.38 -3.80
CA LYS A 97 -18.38 1.03 -4.37
C LYS A 97 -18.00 0.97 -5.86
N VAL A 98 -18.36 1.99 -6.63
CA VAL A 98 -17.99 2.08 -8.06
C VAL A 98 -16.48 2.22 -8.22
N CYS A 99 -15.84 3.12 -7.47
CA CYS A 99 -14.39 3.30 -7.48
C CYS A 99 -13.63 2.03 -7.07
N THR A 100 -14.07 1.33 -6.01
CA THR A 100 -13.46 0.06 -5.58
C THR A 100 -13.55 -1.01 -6.66
N ARG A 101 -14.70 -1.13 -7.35
CA ARG A 101 -14.87 -2.07 -8.47
C ARG A 101 -13.95 -1.72 -9.64
N MET A 102 -13.81 -0.43 -9.98
CA MET A 102 -12.92 0.03 -11.04
C MET A 102 -11.46 -0.27 -10.69
N ASN A 103 -11.02 0.03 -9.47
CA ASN A 103 -9.67 -0.28 -9.01
C ASN A 103 -9.39 -1.79 -9.06
N LYS A 104 -10.35 -2.64 -8.65
CA LYS A 104 -10.19 -4.10 -8.75
C LYS A 104 -9.98 -4.53 -10.22
N ARG A 105 -10.75 -3.97 -11.17
CA ARG A 105 -10.58 -4.25 -12.60
C ARG A 105 -9.21 -3.79 -13.12
N LEU A 106 -8.76 -2.61 -12.71
CA LEU A 106 -7.45 -2.08 -13.08
C LEU A 106 -6.31 -2.95 -12.55
N MET A 107 -6.41 -3.44 -11.31
CA MET A 107 -5.41 -4.34 -10.73
C MET A 107 -5.32 -5.68 -11.48
N VAL A 108 -6.46 -6.24 -11.90
CA VAL A 108 -6.47 -7.44 -12.75
C VAL A 108 -5.82 -7.15 -14.10
N LYS A 109 -6.13 -6.01 -14.74
CA LYS A 109 -5.50 -5.60 -16.00
C LYS A 109 -3.99 -5.42 -15.85
N LEU A 110 -3.51 -4.77 -14.78
CA LEU A 110 -2.08 -4.64 -14.50
C LEU A 110 -1.40 -5.99 -14.31
N GLY A 111 -2.07 -6.92 -13.59
CA GLY A 111 -1.57 -8.29 -13.42
C GLY A 111 -1.42 -9.02 -14.76
N ASN A 112 -2.41 -8.89 -15.65
CA ASN A 112 -2.36 -9.48 -16.99
C ASN A 112 -1.28 -8.83 -17.86
N LEU A 113 -1.23 -7.51 -17.89
CA LEU A 113 -0.24 -6.77 -18.68
C LEU A 113 1.19 -7.07 -18.21
N ALA A 114 1.40 -7.23 -16.90
CA ALA A 114 2.68 -7.66 -16.35
C ALA A 114 3.05 -9.10 -16.76
N LYS A 115 2.06 -10.01 -16.90
CA LYS A 115 2.29 -11.35 -17.46
C LYS A 115 2.63 -11.28 -18.95
N ASP A 116 1.93 -10.45 -19.72
CA ASP A 116 2.19 -10.28 -21.15
C ASP A 116 3.57 -9.69 -21.40
N VAL A 117 3.98 -8.67 -20.64
CA VAL A 117 5.33 -8.10 -20.73
C VAL A 117 6.40 -9.13 -20.38
N ARG A 118 6.18 -9.98 -19.38
CA ARG A 118 7.12 -11.08 -19.08
C ARG A 118 7.19 -12.07 -20.24
N ARG A 119 6.04 -12.54 -20.73
CA ARG A 119 5.97 -13.47 -21.86
C ARG A 119 6.67 -12.92 -23.11
N LEU A 120 6.41 -11.67 -23.49
CA LEU A 120 7.06 -11.03 -24.63
C LEU A 120 8.57 -10.88 -24.45
N LYS A 121 9.03 -10.58 -23.22
CA LYS A 121 10.46 -10.54 -22.91
C LYS A 121 11.10 -11.92 -23.06
N ASP A 122 10.44 -12.97 -22.59
CA ASP A 122 10.93 -14.34 -22.68
C ASP A 122 10.97 -14.83 -24.14
N GLU A 123 9.92 -14.57 -24.91
CA GLU A 123 9.84 -14.86 -26.36
C GLU A 123 10.93 -14.10 -27.15
N SER A 124 11.14 -12.83 -26.81
CA SER A 124 12.18 -12.00 -27.43
C SER A 124 13.58 -12.49 -27.07
N ALA A 125 13.83 -12.87 -25.81
CA ALA A 125 15.11 -13.41 -25.37
C ALA A 125 15.43 -14.74 -26.07
N ALA A 126 14.45 -15.64 -26.20
CA ALA A 126 14.60 -16.91 -26.89
C ALA A 126 14.87 -16.73 -28.39
N THR A 127 14.20 -15.76 -29.01
CA THR A 127 14.41 -15.43 -30.43
C THR A 127 15.79 -14.81 -30.66
N ALA A 128 16.22 -13.91 -29.78
CA ALA A 128 17.54 -13.27 -29.85
C ALA A 128 18.69 -14.29 -29.73
N GLU A 129 18.60 -15.27 -28.83
CA GLU A 129 19.62 -16.33 -28.70
C GLU A 129 19.72 -17.19 -29.96
N LYS A 130 18.59 -17.61 -30.54
CA LYS A 130 18.57 -18.42 -31.78
C LYS A 130 19.21 -17.66 -32.95
N VAL A 131 18.85 -16.39 -33.11
CA VAL A 131 19.41 -15.53 -34.15
C VAL A 131 20.91 -15.30 -33.92
N LEU A 132 21.31 -15.04 -32.68
CA LEU A 132 22.71 -14.85 -32.32
C LEU A 132 23.54 -16.10 -32.60
N ALA A 133 23.06 -17.28 -32.21
CA ALA A 133 23.72 -18.55 -32.47
C ALA A 133 23.89 -18.81 -33.98
N ALA A 134 22.86 -18.52 -34.79
CA ALA A 134 22.91 -18.66 -36.25
C ALA A 134 23.87 -17.67 -36.93
N LYS A 135 24.05 -16.48 -36.36
CA LYS A 135 25.03 -15.49 -36.88
C LYS A 135 26.46 -15.83 -36.43
N ILE A 136 26.62 -16.33 -35.21
CA ILE A 136 27.92 -16.71 -34.66
C ILE A 136 28.48 -17.96 -35.36
N SER A 137 27.64 -18.91 -35.79
CA SER A 137 28.11 -20.13 -36.45
C SER A 137 28.93 -19.90 -37.72
N LEU A 138 28.81 -18.72 -38.36
CA LEU A 138 29.60 -18.31 -39.51
C LEU A 138 31.05 -17.91 -39.17
N LEU A 139 31.35 -17.66 -37.89
CA LEU A 139 32.66 -17.21 -37.42
C LEU A 139 33.56 -18.39 -37.05
N SER A 140 34.88 -18.16 -37.02
CA SER A 140 35.83 -19.16 -36.52
C SER A 140 35.59 -19.45 -35.03
N PRO A 141 35.87 -20.68 -34.52
CA PRO A 141 35.56 -21.05 -33.13
C PRO A 141 36.10 -20.07 -32.08
N LYS A 142 37.29 -19.51 -32.31
CA LYS A 142 37.90 -18.50 -31.42
C LYS A 142 37.11 -17.20 -31.39
N GLN A 143 36.67 -16.72 -32.56
CA GLN A 143 35.83 -15.53 -32.65
C GLN A 143 34.44 -15.79 -32.04
N GLN A 144 33.88 -16.99 -32.21
CA GLN A 144 32.62 -17.36 -31.58
C GLN A 144 32.70 -17.24 -30.06
N LEU A 145 33.78 -17.75 -29.47
CA LEU A 145 34.02 -17.68 -28.03
C LEU A 145 34.16 -16.23 -27.54
N ALA A 146 34.92 -15.40 -28.27
CA ALA A 146 35.08 -13.98 -27.95
C ALA A 146 33.72 -13.24 -27.96
N VAL A 147 32.90 -13.48 -28.98
CA VAL A 147 31.59 -12.85 -29.12
C VAL A 147 30.67 -13.31 -27.98
N ARG A 148 30.59 -14.62 -27.71
CA ARG A 148 29.79 -15.17 -26.59
C ARG A 148 30.16 -14.52 -25.26
N GLN A 149 31.46 -14.36 -24.99
CA GLN A 149 31.93 -13.72 -23.76
C GLN A 149 31.58 -12.23 -23.68
N CYS A 150 31.59 -11.51 -24.79
CA CYS A 150 31.10 -10.12 -24.84
C CYS A 150 29.62 -10.03 -24.52
N PHE A 151 28.78 -10.91 -25.09
CA PHE A 151 27.35 -10.94 -24.78
C PHE A 151 27.07 -11.39 -23.33
N GLU A 152 27.80 -12.37 -22.80
CA GLU A 152 27.68 -12.77 -21.39
C GLU A 152 28.07 -11.65 -20.43
N SER A 153 29.12 -10.90 -20.76
CA SER A 153 29.51 -9.72 -19.99
C SER A 153 28.43 -8.64 -20.02
N ALA A 154 27.88 -8.35 -21.20
CA ALA A 154 26.84 -7.33 -21.40
C ALA A 154 25.49 -7.68 -20.74
N LYS A 155 25.13 -8.97 -20.64
CA LYS A 155 23.91 -9.43 -19.96
C LYS A 155 23.94 -9.18 -18.45
N ARG A 156 25.12 -9.03 -17.85
CA ARG A 156 25.28 -8.89 -16.39
C ARG A 156 25.04 -7.45 -15.96
N LYS A 157 24.42 -7.29 -14.79
CA LYS A 157 24.20 -5.97 -14.16
C LYS A 157 25.47 -5.38 -13.54
N ILE A 158 26.41 -6.23 -13.12
CA ILE A 158 27.63 -5.85 -12.41
C ILE A 158 28.81 -6.57 -13.08
N PRO A 159 29.94 -5.88 -13.36
CA PRO A 159 31.09 -6.47 -14.04
C PRO A 159 31.94 -7.40 -13.16
N CYS A 160 31.63 -7.54 -11.87
CA CYS A 160 32.38 -8.35 -10.92
C CYS A 160 31.93 -9.82 -10.96
N GLY A 161 32.86 -10.74 -10.69
CA GLY A 161 32.55 -12.18 -10.58
C GLY A 161 32.22 -12.86 -11.90
N MET A 162 32.71 -12.33 -13.02
CA MET A 162 32.61 -12.99 -14.33
C MET A 162 33.45 -14.26 -14.33
N GLN A 163 32.82 -15.38 -14.69
CA GLN A 163 33.51 -16.65 -14.93
C GLN A 163 33.92 -16.67 -16.39
N TYR A 164 35.20 -16.96 -16.64
CA TYR A 164 35.74 -17.06 -17.98
C TYR A 164 35.96 -18.52 -18.31
N ASP A 165 35.64 -18.91 -19.55
CA ASP A 165 35.99 -20.23 -20.05
C ASP A 165 37.51 -20.40 -20.11
N LYS A 166 38.00 -21.63 -19.91
CA LYS A 166 39.43 -21.95 -19.84
C LYS A 166 40.12 -21.64 -21.16
N GLU A 167 39.46 -21.92 -22.29
CA GLU A 167 39.97 -21.62 -23.63
C GLU A 167 40.08 -20.12 -23.86
N TRP A 168 39.06 -19.35 -23.47
CA TRP A 168 39.08 -17.89 -23.58
C TRP A 168 40.14 -17.26 -22.69
N MET A 169 40.33 -17.80 -21.47
CA MET A 169 41.35 -17.36 -20.54
C MET A 169 42.75 -17.57 -21.13
N LEU A 170 42.99 -18.69 -21.83
CA LEU A 170 44.24 -18.95 -22.53
C LEU A 170 44.48 -17.94 -23.65
N GLU A 171 43.47 -17.65 -24.48
CA GLU A 171 43.57 -16.63 -25.54
C GLU A 171 43.85 -15.24 -24.97
N CYS A 172 43.23 -14.89 -23.84
CA CYS A 172 43.51 -13.64 -23.13
C CYS A 172 44.96 -13.57 -22.62
N ILE A 173 45.51 -14.69 -22.14
CA ILE A 173 46.92 -14.77 -21.72
C ILE A 173 47.85 -14.63 -22.92
N LEU A 174 47.58 -15.32 -24.02
CA LEU A 174 48.35 -15.20 -25.26
C LEU A 174 48.35 -13.77 -25.79
N LEU A 175 47.20 -13.10 -25.79
CA LEU A 175 47.07 -11.69 -26.17
C LEU A 175 47.92 -10.79 -25.26
N LYS A 176 47.89 -11.03 -23.94
CA LYS A 176 48.69 -10.27 -22.97
C LYS A 176 50.19 -10.49 -23.19
N ILE A 177 50.62 -11.71 -23.48
CA ILE A 177 52.02 -12.06 -23.79
C ILE A 177 52.45 -11.36 -25.08
N ARG A 178 51.61 -11.38 -26.12
CA ARG A 178 51.89 -10.76 -27.42
C ARG A 178 52.04 -9.24 -27.31
N SER A 179 51.12 -8.57 -26.61
CA SER A 179 51.16 -7.13 -26.42
C SER A 179 50.45 -6.70 -25.13
N PRO A 180 51.20 -6.44 -24.05
CA PRO A 180 50.66 -5.99 -22.78
C PRO A 180 49.89 -4.67 -22.87
N LYS A 181 50.34 -3.75 -23.74
CA LYS A 181 49.74 -2.43 -23.96
C LYS A 181 48.40 -2.55 -24.70
N LEU A 182 48.35 -3.37 -25.76
CA LEU A 182 47.11 -3.61 -26.50
C LEU A 182 46.03 -4.22 -25.61
N TYR A 183 46.42 -5.20 -24.78
CA TYR A 183 45.51 -5.83 -23.82
C TYR A 183 44.90 -4.80 -22.87
N GLN A 184 45.73 -3.93 -22.28
CA GLN A 184 45.25 -2.88 -21.37
C GLN A 184 44.37 -1.87 -22.07
N TYR A 185 44.71 -1.48 -23.31
CA TYR A 185 43.90 -0.58 -24.12
C TYR A 185 42.51 -1.16 -24.42
N MET A 186 42.45 -2.38 -24.98
CA MET A 186 41.20 -3.07 -25.30
C MET A 186 40.31 -3.26 -24.08
N ARG A 187 40.91 -3.57 -22.92
CA ARG A 187 40.19 -3.70 -21.66
C ARG A 187 39.66 -2.36 -21.15
N LYS A 188 40.47 -1.31 -21.14
CA LYS A 188 40.06 0.03 -20.67
C LYS A 188 38.94 0.63 -21.53
N GLN A 189 39.00 0.38 -22.83
CA GLN A 189 37.99 0.83 -23.79
C GLN A 189 36.78 -0.12 -23.88
N ASN A 190 36.72 -1.19 -23.08
CA ASN A 190 35.65 -2.19 -23.08
C ASN A 190 35.35 -2.77 -24.49
N ILE A 191 36.38 -2.92 -25.33
CA ILE A 191 36.22 -3.44 -26.71
C ILE A 191 35.91 -4.95 -26.66
N LEU A 192 36.53 -5.67 -25.74
CA LEU A 192 36.34 -7.10 -25.51
C LEU A 192 36.14 -7.35 -24.01
N ALA A 193 35.42 -8.43 -23.69
CA ALA A 193 35.25 -8.90 -22.32
C ALA A 193 36.54 -9.57 -21.79
N LEU A 194 37.50 -8.72 -21.43
CA LEU A 194 38.83 -9.12 -20.98
C LEU A 194 38.91 -9.19 -19.43
N PRO A 195 39.49 -10.27 -18.88
CA PRO A 195 39.79 -10.40 -17.45
C PRO A 195 40.60 -9.22 -16.88
N SER A 196 40.52 -9.02 -15.56
CA SER A 196 41.46 -8.11 -14.89
C SER A 196 42.87 -8.70 -14.88
N GLU A 197 43.86 -7.82 -14.74
CA GLU A 197 45.25 -8.25 -14.59
C GLU A 197 45.43 -9.13 -13.36
N THR A 198 44.68 -8.87 -12.29
CA THR A 198 44.65 -9.71 -11.08
C THR A 198 44.10 -11.11 -11.37
N THR A 199 43.06 -11.23 -12.20
CA THR A 199 42.51 -12.52 -12.62
C THR A 199 43.49 -13.29 -13.50
N ILE A 200 44.15 -12.63 -14.46
CA ILE A 200 45.21 -13.27 -15.26
C ILE A 200 46.31 -13.81 -14.33
N ARG A 201 46.84 -12.97 -13.42
CA ARG A 201 47.92 -13.39 -12.51
C ARG A 201 47.51 -14.59 -11.65
N LYS A 202 46.28 -14.60 -11.12
CA LYS A 202 45.74 -15.74 -10.38
C LYS A 202 45.70 -17.01 -11.23
N TYR A 203 45.25 -16.91 -12.47
CA TYR A 203 45.17 -18.04 -13.38
C TYR A 203 46.55 -18.56 -13.77
N THR A 204 47.49 -17.67 -14.11
CA THR A 204 48.88 -18.02 -14.43
C THR A 204 49.60 -18.64 -13.23
N ALA A 205 49.35 -18.15 -12.00
CA ALA A 205 49.95 -18.71 -10.78
C ALA A 205 49.51 -20.16 -10.47
N GLN A 206 48.36 -20.61 -11.01
CA GLN A 206 47.94 -22.01 -10.90
C GLN A 206 48.82 -22.94 -11.74
N TYR A 207 49.40 -22.44 -12.83
CA TYR A 207 50.39 -23.17 -13.61
C TYR A 207 51.75 -23.08 -12.92
N ARG A 208 51.89 -23.74 -11.77
CA ARG A 208 53.19 -23.87 -11.09
C ARG A 208 54.14 -24.68 -11.96
N THR A 209 55.14 -24.02 -12.51
CA THR A 209 56.35 -24.68 -13.00
C THR A 209 57.23 -24.97 -11.78
N GLY A 210 57.35 -26.24 -11.40
CA GLY A 210 58.42 -26.65 -10.49
C GLY A 210 59.79 -26.43 -11.14
N TYR A 211 60.84 -26.37 -10.33
CA TYR A 211 62.20 -26.43 -10.85
C TYR A 211 62.46 -27.82 -11.45
N GLY A 212 63.14 -27.87 -12.60
CA GLY A 212 63.41 -29.11 -13.34
C GLY A 212 62.45 -29.36 -14.51
N PHE A 213 62.49 -30.57 -15.06
CA PHE A 213 61.65 -30.98 -16.18
C PHE A 213 60.22 -31.27 -15.74
N ASN A 214 59.24 -30.65 -16.39
CA ASN A 214 57.83 -30.94 -16.14
C ASN A 214 57.39 -32.17 -16.95
N GLU A 215 57.36 -33.33 -16.30
CA GLU A 215 56.97 -34.61 -16.92
C GLU A 215 55.59 -34.55 -17.58
N LYS A 216 54.64 -33.78 -17.03
CA LYS A 216 53.30 -33.63 -17.62
C LYS A 216 53.36 -32.88 -18.95
N MET A 217 54.20 -31.86 -19.02
CA MET A 217 54.42 -31.08 -20.25
C MET A 217 55.15 -31.93 -21.30
N LEU A 218 56.19 -32.66 -20.91
CA LEU A 218 56.89 -33.60 -21.81
C LEU A 218 55.99 -34.72 -22.32
N SER A 219 55.14 -35.28 -21.45
CA SER A 219 54.15 -36.29 -21.84
C SER A 219 53.12 -35.74 -22.83
N ALA A 220 52.69 -34.49 -22.66
CA ALA A 220 51.77 -33.83 -23.58
C ALA A 220 52.44 -33.53 -24.94
N LEU A 221 53.72 -33.15 -24.95
CA LEU A 221 54.49 -32.95 -26.18
C LEU A 221 54.71 -34.25 -26.93
N LYS A 222 55.08 -35.34 -26.22
CA LYS A 222 55.30 -36.67 -26.82
C LYS A 222 54.07 -37.18 -27.57
N LYS A 223 52.87 -36.91 -27.06
CA LYS A 223 51.59 -37.25 -27.71
C LYS A 223 51.31 -36.47 -29.00
N LYS A 224 52.00 -35.36 -29.24
CA LYS A 224 51.76 -34.45 -30.37
C LYS A 224 52.80 -34.59 -31.48
N SER A 225 53.94 -35.20 -31.17
CA SER A 225 55.07 -35.42 -32.07
C SER A 225 55.10 -36.82 -32.70
N GLY A 226 54.10 -37.67 -32.43
CA GLY A 226 53.85 -38.94 -33.12
C GLY A 226 52.45 -38.91 -33.71
#